data_AF-S7MX72-F1
#
_entry.id   AF-S7MX72-F1
#
_cell.length_a   1.000
_cell.length_b   1.000
_cell.length_c   1.000
_cell.angle_alpha   90.00
_cell.angle_beta   90.00
_cell.angle_gamma   90.00
#
_symmetry.space_group_name_H-M   'P 1'
#
loop_
_entity.id
_entity.type
_entity.pdbx_description
1 polymer ?
#
loop_
_entity_poly.entity_id
_entity_poly.type
_entity_poly.pdbx_seq_one_letter_code
_entity_poly.pdbx_strand_id
1 'polypeptide(L)'
;MRGPRPPRPGRAGPYPAEPGGPTASLLPEPSVWLFRIYQDTKVDIPSLIQTIRCVVKGWPGPRKQKWTAGLYPGKVWEARCQASVQGASKAHLTVSWQIPWNLKYLKVQEVRYVVWLREQGENTSVPYILALQNHTFAENIKPFTTYLVWVHGIFNKLLLGPFAGVLVCSTERVCRGQASEGGPSSSVSLGPLTPMVASGNCVCIY
;
A
#
# COMPACT_ATOMS: atom_id res chain seq x y z
N MET A 1 -2.51 -53.44 44.78
CA MET A 1 -2.03 -52.12 45.27
C MET A 1 -0.53 -52.01 45.03
N ARG A 2 -0.07 -51.29 43.99
CA ARG A 2 1.35 -50.89 43.86
C ARG A 2 1.42 -49.42 44.26
N GLY A 3 2.10 -49.14 45.37
CA GLY A 3 2.32 -47.78 45.85
C GLY A 3 3.26 -46.97 44.93
N PRO A 4 3.24 -45.63 45.04
CA PRO A 4 3.92 -44.73 44.11
C PRO A 4 5.45 -44.77 44.27
N ARG A 5 6.18 -44.65 43.15
CA ARG A 5 7.64 -44.50 43.14
C ARG A 5 8.05 -43.09 43.57
N PRO A 6 9.20 -42.93 44.26
CA PRO A 6 9.72 -41.61 44.63
C PRO A 6 10.24 -40.83 43.41
N PRO A 7 10.27 -39.49 43.48
CA PRO A 7 10.74 -38.64 42.38
C PRO A 7 12.27 -38.71 42.22
N ARG A 8 12.75 -38.65 40.98
CA ARG A 8 14.20 -38.55 40.69
C ARG A 8 14.68 -37.10 40.84
N PRO A 9 15.95 -36.88 41.27
CA PRO A 9 16.50 -35.55 41.49
C PRO A 9 16.66 -34.76 40.19
N GLY A 10 16.52 -33.44 40.31
CA GLY A 10 16.54 -32.47 39.24
C GLY A 10 17.79 -32.52 38.38
N ARG A 11 17.59 -32.44 37.06
CA ARG A 11 18.65 -32.25 36.08
C ARG A 11 18.79 -30.74 35.85
N ALA A 12 19.82 -30.15 36.48
CA ALA A 12 20.30 -28.83 36.11
C ALA A 12 20.73 -28.85 34.63
N GLY A 13 20.13 -28.00 33.81
CA GLY A 13 20.56 -27.80 32.42
C GLY A 13 21.79 -26.90 32.35
N PRO A 14 22.68 -27.06 31.36
CA PRO A 14 23.85 -26.22 31.19
C PRO A 14 23.51 -25.13 30.17
N TYR A 15 23.15 -23.93 30.63
CA TYR A 15 23.25 -22.73 29.79
C TYR A 15 23.78 -21.59 30.65
N PRO A 16 24.98 -21.05 30.36
CA PRO A 16 25.39 -19.79 30.94
C PRO A 16 24.56 -18.67 30.32
N ALA A 17 24.05 -17.79 31.19
CA ALA A 17 23.44 -16.52 30.80
C ALA A 17 24.54 -15.59 30.24
N GLU A 18 24.32 -15.03 29.06
CA GLU A 18 25.13 -13.94 28.50
C GLU A 18 24.31 -12.64 28.47
N PRO A 19 24.95 -11.47 28.71
CA PRO A 19 24.28 -10.20 28.99
C PRO A 19 24.03 -9.36 27.73
N GLY A 20 23.10 -8.40 27.87
CA GLY A 20 22.48 -7.66 26.77
C GLY A 20 23.36 -6.71 25.93
N GLY A 21 22.87 -6.45 24.72
CA GLY A 21 23.30 -5.45 23.73
C GLY A 21 22.31 -5.41 22.55
N PRO A 22 22.20 -4.29 21.80
CA PRO A 22 20.92 -3.63 21.51
C PRO A 22 20.07 -4.26 20.41
N THR A 23 18.75 -4.22 20.63
CA THR A 23 17.67 -4.59 19.71
C THR A 23 17.65 -3.68 18.48
N ALA A 24 18.38 -4.08 17.44
CA ALA A 24 18.20 -3.57 16.10
C ALA A 24 16.93 -4.19 15.48
N SER A 25 15.97 -3.32 15.18
CA SER A 25 15.14 -3.39 13.98
C SER A 25 14.41 -4.72 13.71
N LEU A 26 13.36 -5.01 14.47
CA LEU A 26 12.38 -6.05 14.11
C LEU A 26 11.42 -5.54 13.02
N LEU A 27 11.89 -5.53 11.78
CA LEU A 27 11.05 -5.92 10.65
C LEU A 27 11.51 -7.32 10.22
N PRO A 28 10.61 -8.27 9.99
CA PRO A 28 11.01 -9.57 9.46
C PRO A 28 11.49 -9.35 8.03
N GLU A 29 12.80 -9.16 7.87
CA GLU A 29 13.46 -9.29 6.58
C GLU A 29 13.03 -10.64 5.98
N PRO A 30 12.60 -10.69 4.70
CA PRO A 30 12.26 -11.96 4.07
C PRO A 30 13.44 -12.90 4.25
N SER A 31 13.19 -14.04 4.89
CA SER A 31 14.26 -14.92 5.35
C SER A 31 15.22 -15.19 4.19
N VAL A 32 16.53 -15.00 4.41
CA VAL A 32 17.58 -15.20 3.41
C VAL A 32 17.45 -16.57 2.71
N TRP A 33 16.86 -17.54 3.41
CA TRP A 33 16.55 -18.86 2.90
C TRP A 33 15.52 -18.87 1.75
N LEU A 34 14.49 -18.03 1.82
CA LEU A 34 13.48 -17.91 0.76
C LEU A 34 14.10 -17.35 -0.53
N PHE A 35 14.97 -16.34 -0.41
CA PHE A 35 15.69 -15.79 -1.55
C PHE A 35 16.63 -16.82 -2.21
N ARG A 36 17.30 -17.64 -1.38
CA ARG A 36 18.16 -18.73 -1.88
C ARG A 36 17.38 -19.81 -2.63
N ILE A 37 16.19 -20.20 -2.15
CA ILE A 37 15.33 -21.17 -2.86
C ILE A 37 14.98 -20.67 -4.26
N TYR A 38 14.62 -19.39 -4.42
CA TYR A 38 14.27 -18.82 -5.72
C TYR A 38 15.43 -18.79 -6.71
N GLN A 39 16.66 -18.57 -6.24
CA GLN A 39 17.83 -18.54 -7.11
C GLN A 39 18.35 -19.94 -7.46
N ASP A 40 18.26 -20.90 -6.52
CA ASP A 40 18.80 -22.24 -6.69
C ASP A 40 17.83 -23.22 -7.39
N THR A 41 16.56 -22.85 -7.57
CA THR A 41 15.60 -23.70 -8.31
C THR A 41 15.47 -23.31 -9.77
N LYS A 42 15.99 -24.17 -10.66
CA LYS A 42 15.62 -24.13 -12.08
C LYS A 42 14.34 -24.93 -12.29
N VAL A 43 13.29 -24.25 -12.73
CA VAL A 43 12.00 -24.87 -13.02
C VAL A 43 11.90 -25.17 -14.51
N ASP A 44 11.72 -26.44 -14.84
CA ASP A 44 11.38 -26.85 -16.20
C ASP A 44 9.90 -26.58 -16.48
N ILE A 45 9.62 -25.41 -17.05
CA ILE A 45 8.27 -24.85 -17.22
C ILE A 45 7.33 -25.80 -18.00
N PRO A 46 7.75 -26.42 -19.13
CA PRO A 46 6.90 -27.34 -19.88
C PRO A 46 6.48 -28.58 -19.08
N SER A 47 7.42 -29.20 -18.36
CA SER A 47 7.15 -30.37 -17.51
C SER A 47 6.19 -30.01 -16.40
N LEU A 48 6.41 -28.89 -15.71
CA LEU A 48 5.52 -28.40 -14.66
C LEU A 48 4.09 -28.16 -15.17
N ILE A 49 3.94 -27.50 -16.33
CA ILE A 49 2.62 -27.26 -16.93
C ILE A 49 1.93 -28.58 -17.28
N GLN A 50 2.68 -29.55 -17.82
CA GLN A 50 2.15 -30.88 -18.14
C GLN A 50 1.65 -31.60 -16.88
N THR A 51 2.43 -31.57 -15.79
CA THR A 51 2.05 -32.17 -14.50
C THR A 51 0.80 -31.50 -13.93
N ILE A 52 0.73 -30.16 -13.92
CA ILE A 52 -0.45 -29.41 -13.47
C ILE A 52 -1.69 -29.80 -14.29
N ARG A 53 -1.56 -29.85 -15.62
CA ARG A 53 -2.67 -30.24 -16.51
C ARG A 53 -3.14 -31.67 -16.25
N CYS A 54 -2.22 -32.61 -16.02
CA CYS A 54 -2.57 -33.99 -15.68
C CYS A 54 -3.32 -34.09 -14.35
N VAL A 55 -2.85 -33.37 -13.32
CA VAL A 55 -3.52 -33.33 -12.01
C VAL A 55 -4.90 -32.68 -12.10
N VAL A 56 -5.02 -31.57 -12.84
CA VAL A 56 -6.30 -30.85 -13.03
C VAL A 56 -7.28 -31.65 -13.87
N LYS A 57 -6.83 -32.39 -14.90
CA LYS A 57 -7.69 -33.25 -15.73
C LYS A 57 -8.17 -34.51 -15.00
N GLY A 58 -7.38 -35.04 -14.07
CA GLY A 58 -7.72 -36.22 -13.27
C GLY A 58 -8.58 -35.91 -12.04
N TRP A 59 -8.81 -34.65 -11.72
CA TRP A 59 -9.61 -34.26 -10.55
C TRP A 59 -11.10 -34.11 -10.92
N PRO A 60 -12.02 -34.80 -10.21
CA PRO A 60 -13.46 -34.62 -10.41
C PRO A 60 -13.88 -33.25 -9.87
N GLY A 61 -13.73 -32.22 -10.70
CA GLY A 61 -14.03 -30.82 -10.40
C GLY A 61 -13.22 -30.24 -9.23
N PRO A 62 -13.29 -28.93 -9.00
CA PRO A 62 -12.83 -28.34 -7.75
C PRO A 62 -13.76 -28.87 -6.64
N ARG A 63 -13.43 -30.03 -6.06
CA ARG A 63 -13.92 -30.36 -4.72
C ARG A 63 -13.61 -29.13 -3.89
N LYS A 64 -14.62 -28.55 -3.25
CA LYS A 64 -14.50 -27.41 -2.35
C LYS A 64 -13.50 -27.77 -1.25
N GLN A 65 -12.22 -27.66 -1.55
CA GLN A 65 -11.15 -27.83 -0.61
C GLN A 65 -11.39 -26.70 0.37
N LYS A 66 -11.90 -27.05 1.55
CA LYS A 66 -11.95 -26.14 2.68
C LYS A 66 -10.50 -25.81 2.97
N TRP A 67 -10.04 -24.69 2.43
CA TRP A 67 -8.76 -24.10 2.78
C TRP A 67 -8.79 -23.92 4.30
N THR A 68 -8.02 -24.75 5.01
CA THR A 68 -7.95 -24.75 6.47
C THR A 68 -7.22 -23.50 6.99
N ALA A 69 -6.39 -22.89 6.14
CA ALA A 69 -5.93 -21.52 6.31
C ALA A 69 -7.00 -20.57 5.74
N GLY A 70 -7.55 -19.70 6.59
CA GLY A 70 -8.45 -18.65 6.15
C GLY A 70 -7.79 -17.83 5.03
N LEU A 71 -8.49 -17.67 3.90
CA LEU A 71 -8.05 -16.76 2.86
C LEU A 71 -8.14 -15.33 3.41
N TYR A 72 -7.08 -14.55 3.28
CA TYR A 72 -7.03 -13.17 3.74
C TYR A 72 -7.35 -12.19 2.60
N PRO A 73 -7.94 -11.03 2.90
CA PRO A 73 -8.15 -9.99 1.89
C PRO A 73 -6.81 -9.53 1.32
N GLY A 74 -6.80 -9.26 0.02
CA GLY A 74 -5.63 -8.74 -0.67
C GLY A 74 -5.45 -7.25 -0.39
N LYS A 75 -4.27 -6.74 -0.73
CA LYS A 75 -3.97 -5.30 -0.72
C LYS A 75 -4.92 -4.57 -1.65
N VAL A 76 -5.31 -3.36 -1.27
CA VAL A 76 -6.07 -2.43 -2.11
C VAL A 76 -5.22 -2.01 -3.32
N TRP A 77 -5.80 -2.00 -4.52
CA TRP A 77 -5.09 -1.79 -5.78
C TRP A 77 -5.18 -0.34 -6.24
N GLU A 78 -4.19 0.10 -7.01
CA GLU A 78 -4.18 1.40 -7.70
C GLU A 78 -4.66 2.57 -6.84
N ALA A 79 -4.21 2.63 -5.59
CA ALA A 79 -4.54 3.73 -4.72
C ALA A 79 -3.86 5.01 -5.26
N ARG A 80 -4.66 6.05 -5.49
CA ARG A 80 -4.24 7.34 -6.05
C ARG A 80 -4.71 8.45 -5.14
N CYS A 81 -3.93 9.51 -5.12
CA CYS A 81 -4.25 10.72 -4.39
C CYS A 81 -4.05 11.93 -5.27
N GLN A 82 -5.03 12.82 -5.28
CA GLN A 82 -4.99 14.08 -5.99
C GLN A 82 -5.32 15.19 -5.01
N ALA A 83 -4.51 16.23 -5.02
CA ALA A 83 -4.75 17.43 -4.23
C ALA A 83 -5.10 18.59 -5.16
N SER A 84 -6.03 19.42 -4.72
CA SER A 84 -6.38 20.67 -5.40
C SER A 84 -6.49 21.78 -4.38
N VAL A 85 -6.10 22.98 -4.77
CA VAL A 85 -6.16 24.18 -3.92
C VAL A 85 -7.13 25.15 -4.57
N GLN A 86 -8.14 25.59 -3.82
CA GLN A 86 -9.11 26.60 -4.23
C GLN A 86 -8.80 27.91 -3.47
N GLY A 87 -8.04 28.80 -4.10
CA GLY A 87 -7.61 30.07 -3.50
C GLY A 87 -6.56 29.92 -2.41
N ALA A 88 -6.44 30.91 -1.53
CA ALA A 88 -5.37 30.95 -0.51
C ALA A 88 -5.68 30.14 0.76
N SER A 89 -6.94 29.76 1.01
CA SER A 89 -7.38 29.24 2.31
C SER A 89 -8.08 27.88 2.26
N LYS A 90 -8.44 27.37 1.07
CA LYS A 90 -9.16 26.09 0.93
C LYS A 90 -8.39 25.12 0.06
N ALA A 91 -8.35 23.87 0.48
CA ALA A 91 -7.79 22.78 -0.29
C ALA A 91 -8.70 21.54 -0.20
N HIS A 92 -8.62 20.69 -1.22
CA HIS A 92 -9.33 19.43 -1.29
C HIS A 92 -8.36 18.31 -1.63
N LEU A 93 -8.57 17.16 -1.01
CA LEU A 93 -7.77 15.97 -1.22
C LEU A 93 -8.68 14.83 -1.65
N THR A 94 -8.56 14.40 -2.90
CA THR A 94 -9.32 13.30 -3.48
C THR A 94 -8.49 12.03 -3.44
N VAL A 95 -8.98 11.01 -2.73
CA VAL A 95 -8.35 9.70 -2.61
C VAL A 95 -9.24 8.67 -3.28
N SER A 96 -8.66 7.88 -4.16
CA SER A 96 -9.38 6.83 -4.89
C SER A 96 -8.58 5.53 -4.94
N TRP A 97 -9.25 4.39 -4.93
CA TRP A 97 -8.61 3.09 -5.00
C TRP A 97 -9.51 2.02 -5.62
N GLN A 98 -8.93 0.86 -5.94
CA GLN A 98 -9.63 -0.28 -6.51
C GLN A 98 -9.79 -1.44 -5.52
N ILE A 99 -10.94 -2.13 -5.59
CA ILE A 99 -11.24 -3.29 -4.75
C ILE A 99 -10.24 -4.42 -5.01
N PRO A 100 -9.71 -5.10 -3.96
CA PRO A 100 -8.90 -6.29 -4.14
C PRO A 100 -9.64 -7.38 -4.93
N TRP A 101 -9.04 -7.89 -6.01
CA TRP A 101 -9.66 -8.90 -6.89
C TRP A 101 -9.99 -10.22 -6.18
N ASN A 102 -9.31 -10.53 -5.06
CA ASN A 102 -9.47 -11.78 -4.34
C ASN A 102 -10.72 -11.80 -3.45
N LEU A 103 -11.41 -10.67 -3.29
CA LEU A 103 -12.59 -10.57 -2.44
C LEU A 103 -13.74 -11.50 -2.87
N LYS A 104 -13.84 -11.77 -4.18
CA LYS A 104 -14.85 -12.69 -4.74
C LYS A 104 -14.73 -14.12 -4.21
N TYR A 105 -13.55 -14.51 -3.73
CA TYR A 105 -13.33 -15.84 -3.14
C TYR A 105 -13.63 -15.88 -1.63
N LEU A 106 -13.72 -14.72 -0.98
CA LEU A 106 -13.91 -14.59 0.46
C LEU A 106 -15.38 -14.58 0.90
N LYS A 107 -16.32 -14.54 -0.06
CA LYS A 107 -17.78 -14.46 0.20
C LYS A 107 -18.14 -13.36 1.21
N VAL A 108 -17.50 -12.20 1.08
CA VAL A 108 -17.73 -11.04 1.94
C VAL A 108 -19.04 -10.36 1.52
N GLN A 109 -19.87 -10.00 2.50
CA GLN A 109 -21.11 -9.26 2.26
C GLN A 109 -20.93 -7.76 2.49
N GLU A 110 -20.09 -7.37 3.45
CA GLU A 110 -19.87 -5.97 3.81
C GLU A 110 -18.42 -5.57 3.59
N VAL A 111 -18.23 -4.49 2.81
CA VAL A 111 -16.93 -3.92 2.47
C VAL A 111 -16.88 -2.48 2.93
N ARG A 112 -15.90 -2.15 3.77
CA ARG A 112 -15.60 -0.80 4.23
C ARG A 112 -14.11 -0.54 4.11
N TYR A 113 -13.73 0.72 4.15
CA TYR A 113 -12.34 1.15 4.07
C TYR A 113 -12.05 2.13 5.20
N VAL A 114 -10.84 2.06 5.73
CA VAL A 114 -10.32 3.08 6.63
C VAL A 114 -9.21 3.80 5.92
N VAL A 115 -9.35 5.12 5.86
CA VAL A 115 -8.36 6.02 5.32
C VAL A 115 -7.78 6.81 6.47
N TRP A 116 -6.48 6.68 6.68
CA TRP A 116 -5.75 7.48 7.65
C TRP A 116 -5.10 8.66 6.94
N LEU A 117 -5.34 9.87 7.44
CA LEU A 117 -4.64 11.07 6.99
C LEU A 117 -3.70 11.53 8.10
N ARG A 118 -2.45 11.83 7.74
CA ARG A 118 -1.46 12.45 8.63
C ARG A 118 -0.79 13.61 7.91
N GLU A 119 -0.76 14.76 8.57
CA GLU A 119 -0.02 15.94 8.12
C GLU A 119 1.49 15.75 8.32
N GLN A 120 2.29 16.13 7.32
CA GLN A 120 3.75 16.07 7.41
C GLN A 120 4.25 17.16 8.37
N GLY A 121 4.63 16.76 9.58
CA GLY A 121 5.06 17.68 10.65
C GLY A 121 4.21 17.57 11.91
N GLU A 122 3.07 16.86 11.86
CA GLU A 122 2.21 16.60 12.99
C GLU A 122 1.99 15.10 13.19
N ASN A 123 2.03 14.63 14.45
CA ASN A 123 1.97 13.20 14.76
C ASN A 123 0.53 12.66 14.89
N THR A 124 -0.48 13.51 14.84
CA THR A 124 -1.89 13.14 15.00
C THR A 124 -2.45 12.65 13.67
N SER A 125 -2.73 11.35 13.58
CA SER A 125 -3.41 10.75 12.43
C SER A 125 -4.87 10.47 12.75
N VAL A 126 -5.77 10.88 11.86
CA VAL A 126 -7.22 10.69 12.02
C VAL A 126 -7.73 9.60 11.05
N PRO A 127 -8.52 8.62 11.54
CA PRO A 127 -9.12 7.61 10.69
C PRO A 127 -10.50 8.04 10.17
N TYR A 128 -10.73 7.86 8.87
CA TYR A 128 -12.04 8.03 8.23
C TYR A 128 -12.55 6.69 7.71
N ILE A 129 -13.78 6.33 8.11
CA ILE A 129 -14.43 5.10 7.64
C ILE A 129 -15.29 5.42 6.41
N LEU A 130 -14.96 4.81 5.28
CA LEU A 130 -15.61 5.06 4.00
C LEU A 130 -16.22 3.77 3.45
N ALA A 131 -17.40 3.88 2.85
CA ALA A 131 -18.03 2.79 2.09
C ALA A 131 -17.69 2.85 0.59
N LEU A 132 -17.28 4.02 0.10
CA LEU A 132 -16.97 4.26 -1.30
C LEU A 132 -15.47 4.16 -1.56
N GLN A 133 -15.13 3.83 -2.80
CA GLN A 133 -13.75 3.71 -3.32
C GLN A 133 -13.11 5.05 -3.69
N ASN A 134 -13.91 6.12 -3.73
CA ASN A 134 -13.47 7.47 -4.05
C ASN A 134 -14.12 8.42 -3.04
N HIS A 135 -13.30 9.27 -2.43
CA HIS A 135 -13.77 10.29 -1.52
C HIS A 135 -12.91 11.54 -1.65
N THR A 136 -13.57 12.70 -1.57
CA THR A 136 -12.90 14.00 -1.57
C THR A 136 -13.03 14.63 -0.20
N PHE A 137 -11.91 14.73 0.50
CA PHE A 137 -11.79 15.40 1.77
C PHE A 137 -11.68 16.91 1.51
N ALA A 138 -12.67 17.68 1.95
CA ALA A 138 -12.68 19.14 1.88
C ALA A 138 -12.50 19.79 3.26
N GLU A 139 -12.87 19.06 4.31
CA GLU A 139 -12.84 19.56 5.68
C GLU A 139 -11.45 19.36 6.29
N ASN A 140 -10.95 20.40 6.96
CA ASN A 140 -9.68 20.38 7.70
C ASN A 140 -8.43 20.08 6.85
N ILE A 141 -8.51 20.26 5.53
CA ILE A 141 -7.34 20.15 4.64
C ILE A 141 -6.70 21.53 4.51
N LYS A 142 -5.46 21.63 4.98
CA LYS A 142 -4.66 22.85 4.88
C LYS A 142 -4.10 22.98 3.46
N PRO A 143 -4.12 24.19 2.88
CA PRO A 143 -3.39 24.46 1.65
C PRO A 143 -1.88 24.45 1.91
N PHE A 144 -1.08 24.13 0.89
CA PHE A 144 0.39 24.10 0.96
C PHE A 144 0.96 23.14 2.01
N THR A 145 0.33 21.98 2.16
CA THR A 145 0.66 20.98 3.16
C THR A 145 0.73 19.59 2.53
N THR A 146 1.73 18.82 2.93
CA THR A 146 1.88 17.43 2.49
C THR A 146 1.16 16.50 3.47
N TYR A 147 0.36 15.59 2.92
CA TYR A 147 -0.35 14.56 3.67
C TYR A 147 0.16 13.18 3.29
N LEU A 148 0.35 12.35 4.31
CA LEU A 148 0.55 10.92 4.17
C LEU A 148 -0.81 10.23 4.33
N VAL A 149 -1.13 9.36 3.38
CA VAL A 149 -2.42 8.67 3.34
C VAL A 149 -2.21 7.17 3.31
N TRP A 150 -2.90 6.46 4.22
CA TRP A 150 -2.94 5.00 4.25
C TRP A 150 -4.36 4.52 4.07
N VAL A 151 -4.56 3.57 3.18
CA VAL A 151 -5.87 2.96 2.92
C VAL A 151 -5.79 1.48 3.26
N HIS A 152 -6.73 0.97 4.05
CA HIS A 152 -6.90 -0.48 4.23
C HIS A 152 -8.38 -0.84 4.29
N GLY A 153 -8.68 -2.10 3.94
CA GLY A 153 -10.05 -2.60 3.88
C GLY A 153 -10.47 -3.27 5.19
N ILE A 154 -11.73 -3.06 5.58
CA ILE A 154 -12.43 -3.81 6.62
C ILE A 154 -13.55 -4.61 5.97
N PHE A 155 -13.52 -5.93 6.12
CA PHE A 155 -14.45 -6.85 5.48
C PHE A 155 -15.19 -7.67 6.54
N ASN A 156 -16.53 -7.70 6.47
CA ASN A 156 -17.40 -8.36 7.46
C ASN A 156 -17.05 -7.99 8.93
N LYS A 157 -16.58 -6.76 9.17
CA LYS A 157 -16.12 -6.23 10.49
C LYS A 157 -14.94 -6.95 11.15
N LEU A 158 -14.56 -8.13 10.68
CA LEU A 158 -13.60 -9.03 11.34
C LEU A 158 -12.31 -9.19 10.53
N LEU A 159 -12.38 -9.10 9.20
CA LEU A 159 -11.24 -9.31 8.33
C LEU A 159 -10.64 -7.96 7.94
N LEU A 160 -9.41 -7.72 8.39
CA LEU A 160 -8.62 -6.57 7.98
C LEU A 160 -7.76 -6.94 6.78
N GLY A 161 -7.86 -6.15 5.72
CA GLY A 161 -6.96 -6.24 4.58
C GLY A 161 -5.62 -5.55 4.90
N PRO A 162 -4.54 -5.93 4.22
CA PRO A 162 -3.27 -5.23 4.36
C PRO A 162 -3.40 -3.80 3.84
N PHE A 163 -2.60 -2.90 4.42
CA PHE A 163 -2.53 -1.52 3.97
C PHE A 163 -2.06 -1.44 2.52
N ALA A 164 -2.67 -0.50 1.79
CA ALA A 164 -2.12 0.04 0.56
C ALA A 164 -0.70 0.59 0.80
N GLY A 165 0.04 0.84 -0.28
CA GLY A 165 1.28 1.62 -0.15
C GLY A 165 0.95 3.00 0.43
N VAL A 166 1.89 3.59 1.17
CA VAL A 166 1.72 4.96 1.67
C VAL A 166 1.61 5.88 0.46
N LEU A 167 0.52 6.64 0.37
CA LEU A 167 0.38 7.68 -0.63
C LEU A 167 0.87 9.00 -0.04
N VAL A 168 1.55 9.79 -0.85
CA VAL A 168 2.01 11.12 -0.50
C VAL A 168 1.26 12.10 -1.38
N CYS A 169 0.56 13.05 -0.77
CA CYS A 169 -0.22 14.05 -1.50
C CYS A 169 0.16 15.43 -1.02
N SER A 170 0.54 16.31 -1.93
CA SER A 170 0.92 17.68 -1.61
C SER A 170 -0.12 18.66 -2.14
N THR A 171 -0.68 19.50 -1.27
CA THR A 171 -1.62 20.56 -1.67
C THR A 171 -0.85 21.77 -2.21
N GLU A 172 -0.06 21.56 -3.26
CA GLU A 172 0.68 22.64 -3.92
C GLU A 172 -0.19 23.40 -4.91
N ARG A 173 0.25 24.63 -5.23
CA ARG A 173 -0.34 25.38 -6.34
C ARG A 173 -0.02 24.65 -7.64
N VAL A 174 -1.03 24.01 -8.22
CA VAL A 174 -0.93 23.42 -9.56
C VAL A 174 -0.97 24.57 -10.58
N CYS A 175 0.19 25.05 -11.03
CA CYS A 175 0.27 25.80 -12.27
C CYS A 175 0.01 24.81 -13.42
N ARG A 176 -1.21 24.76 -13.95
CA ARG A 176 -1.44 24.09 -15.23
C ARG A 176 -0.71 24.88 -16.31
N GLY A 177 0.46 24.41 -16.73
CA GLY A 177 1.00 24.79 -18.03
C GLY A 177 0.03 24.32 -19.10
N GLN A 178 -0.67 25.26 -19.74
CA GLN A 178 -1.42 24.98 -20.95
C GLN A 178 -0.40 24.62 -22.04
N ALA A 179 -0.31 23.34 -22.37
CA ALA A 179 0.32 22.93 -23.63
C ALA A 179 -0.57 23.46 -24.76
N SER A 180 -0.12 24.52 -25.43
CA SER A 180 -0.79 25.08 -26.61
C SER A 180 -0.58 24.14 -27.81
N GLU A 181 -1.66 23.53 -28.30
CA GLU A 181 -1.69 22.92 -29.63
C GLU A 181 -1.68 24.00 -30.73
N GLY A 182 -0.65 23.98 -31.60
CA GLY A 182 -0.83 24.05 -33.06
C GLY A 182 -1.00 25.40 -33.82
N GLY A 183 0.10 26.14 -34.03
CA GLY A 183 0.56 26.74 -35.32
C GLY A 183 -0.14 27.97 -35.96
N PRO A 184 0.38 28.56 -37.07
CA PRO A 184 1.79 28.72 -37.50
C PRO A 184 2.18 30.20 -37.85
N SER A 185 3.51 30.43 -37.97
CA SER A 185 4.20 31.52 -38.70
C SER A 185 3.97 32.99 -38.31
N SER A 186 5.02 33.67 -37.82
CA SER A 186 5.86 34.56 -38.66
C SER A 186 6.93 35.34 -37.87
N SER A 187 8.10 35.45 -38.54
CA SER A 187 9.15 36.48 -38.46
C SER A 187 9.97 36.73 -37.19
N VAL A 188 11.28 36.51 -37.40
CA VAL A 188 12.46 36.90 -36.63
C VAL A 188 12.59 38.42 -36.49
N SER A 189 13.06 38.90 -35.34
CA SER A 189 13.84 40.15 -35.22
C SER A 189 14.82 40.05 -34.05
N LEU A 190 16.11 40.25 -34.35
CA LEU A 190 17.22 40.32 -33.40
C LEU A 190 17.27 41.71 -32.73
N GLY A 191 17.41 41.73 -31.40
CA GLY A 191 17.69 42.91 -30.56
C GLY A 191 18.18 42.47 -29.16
N PRO A 192 18.93 43.30 -28.41
CA PRO A 192 20.14 42.85 -27.73
C PRO A 192 19.96 42.23 -26.32
N LEU A 193 20.95 41.40 -25.99
CA LEU A 193 21.22 40.67 -24.76
C LEU A 193 20.68 41.33 -23.47
N THR A 194 19.67 40.69 -22.90
CA THR A 194 19.32 40.79 -21.47
C THR A 194 19.36 39.38 -20.87
N PRO A 195 19.82 39.23 -19.61
CA PRO A 195 20.09 37.92 -19.03
C PRO A 195 18.80 37.14 -18.86
N MET A 196 18.79 35.91 -19.38
CA MET A 196 17.71 34.93 -19.18
C MET A 196 17.59 34.61 -17.68
N VAL A 197 16.69 35.28 -16.98
CA VAL A 197 16.00 34.69 -15.85
C VAL A 197 14.81 33.96 -16.46
N ALA A 198 14.82 32.63 -16.39
CA ALA A 198 13.70 31.79 -16.79
C ALA A 198 12.50 32.03 -15.86
N SER A 199 11.82 33.16 -16.04
CA SER A 199 10.50 33.43 -15.49
C SER A 199 9.47 32.79 -16.42
N GLY A 200 9.31 31.47 -16.30
CA GLY A 200 8.09 30.84 -16.75
C GLY A 200 6.94 31.41 -15.92
N ASN A 201 6.14 32.30 -16.52
CA ASN A 201 5.01 32.96 -15.89
C ASN A 201 3.99 31.92 -15.35
N CYS A 202 4.12 31.56 -14.08
CA CYS A 202 3.07 30.91 -13.31
C CYS A 202 2.02 31.97 -12.94
N VAL A 203 0.97 32.12 -13.74
CA VAL A 203 -0.20 32.91 -13.33
C VAL A 203 -1.01 32.06 -12.35
N CYS A 204 -0.93 32.40 -11.07
CA CYS A 204 -1.83 31.88 -10.06
C CYS A 204 -3.13 32.69 -10.16
N ILE A 205 -4.22 32.06 -10.61
CA ILE A 205 -5.54 32.69 -10.61
C ILE A 205 -6.01 32.76 -9.14
N TYR A 206 -6.27 33.99 -8.67
CA TYR A 206 -6.78 34.30 -7.34
C TYR A 206 -8.27 33.98 -7.21
#